data_AF-A0A3D1R4T0-F1
#
_entry.id   AF-A0A3D1R4T0-F1
#
_cell.length_a   1.000
_cell.length_b   1.000
_cell.length_c   1.000
_cell.angle_alpha   90.00
_cell.angle_beta   90.00
_cell.angle_gamma   90.00
#
_symmetry.space_group_name_H-M   'P 1'
#
loop_
_entity.id
_entity.type
_entity.pdbx_description
1 polymer ?
#
loop_
_entity_poly.entity_id
_entity_poly.type
_entity_poly.pdbx_seq_one_letter_code
_entity_poly.pdbx_strand_id
1 'polypeptide(L)' 'RVCSALGPGRVLVMAGSLPPGVPTDCYARFVRAAKRRGATVLLDAAGEPLSLGVAERPDLIKPNVP' A
#
# COMPACT_ATOMS: atom_id res chain seq x y z
N ARG A 1 0.70 -4.47 -14.62
CA ARG A 1 -0.58 -5.20 -14.74
C ARG A 1 -1.51 -4.92 -13.56
N VAL A 2 -1.06 -4.90 -12.31
CA VAL A 2 -1.92 -4.57 -11.15
C VAL A 2 -2.61 -3.20 -11.31
N CYS A 3 -1.86 -2.14 -11.62
CA CYS A 3 -2.41 -0.78 -11.69
C CYS A 3 -3.49 -0.58 -12.77
N SER A 4 -3.52 -1.39 -13.84
CA SER A 4 -4.54 -1.27 -14.89
C SER A 4 -5.89 -1.85 -14.47
N ALA A 5 -5.94 -2.67 -13.42
CA ALA A 5 -7.17 -3.26 -12.88
C ALA A 5 -7.78 -2.44 -11.72
N LEU A 6 -7.16 -1.32 -11.34
CA LEU A 6 -7.60 -0.47 -10.24
C LEU A 6 -8.57 0.61 -10.72
N GLY A 7 -9.53 0.97 -9.87
CA GLY A 7 -10.57 1.94 -10.16
C GLY A 7 -11.57 2.07 -9.00
N PRO A 8 -12.60 2.91 -9.14
CA PRO A 8 -13.71 2.98 -8.20
C PRO A 8 -14.34 1.60 -7.96
N GLY A 9 -14.71 1.30 -6.71
CA GLY A 9 -15.30 0.01 -6.32
C GLY A 9 -14.31 -1.16 -6.25
N ARG A 10 -13.02 -0.93 -6.51
CA ARG A 10 -11.97 -1.94 -6.35
C ARG A 10 -11.16 -1.70 -5.08
N VAL A 11 -10.74 -2.79 -4.47
CA VAL A 11 -9.90 -2.80 -3.27
C VAL A 11 -8.52 -3.37 -3.62
N LEU A 12 -7.47 -2.63 -3.26
CA LEU A 12 -6.08 -3.12 -3.26
C LEU A 12 -5.68 -3.43 -1.82
N VAL A 13 -5.36 -4.69 -1.55
CA VAL A 13 -4.79 -5.13 -0.27
C VAL A 13 -3.32 -5.45 -0.48
N MET A 14 -2.46 -4.84 0.32
CA MET A 14 -1.03 -5.14 0.37
C MET A 14 -0.68 -5.55 1.78
N ALA A 15 -0.19 -6.78 1.95
CA ALA A 15 0.07 -7.37 3.25
C ALA A 15 1.40 -8.11 3.27
N GLY A 16 2.13 -7.99 4.38
CA GLY A 16 3.38 -8.71 4.64
C GLY A 16 4.64 -7.90 4.31
N SER A 17 5.78 -8.56 4.47
CA SER A 17 7.10 -7.97 4.24
C SER A 17 7.43 -7.83 2.75
N LEU A 18 8.32 -6.89 2.45
CA LEU A 18 8.88 -6.78 1.11
C LEU A 18 9.90 -7.90 0.87
N PRO A 19 9.88 -8.54 -0.32
CA PRO A 19 10.94 -9.48 -0.71
C PRO A 19 12.33 -8.81 -0.75
N PRO A 20 13.41 -9.59 -0.61
CA PRO A 20 14.77 -9.07 -0.75
C PRO A 20 15.00 -8.36 -2.08
N GLY A 21 15.67 -7.20 -2.04
CA GLY A 21 15.95 -6.39 -3.23
C GLY A 21 14.78 -5.52 -3.72
N VAL A 22 13.61 -5.61 -3.11
CA VAL A 22 12.49 -4.71 -3.41
C VAL A 22 12.69 -3.38 -2.67
N PRO A 23 12.55 -2.22 -3.36
CA PRO A 23 12.69 -0.92 -2.73
C PRO A 23 11.72 -0.72 -1.55
N THR A 24 12.19 -0.13 -0.46
CA THR A 24 11.40 0.10 0.76
C THR A 24 10.15 0.94 0.51
N ASP A 25 10.17 1.81 -0.50
CA ASP A 25 9.05 2.66 -0.92
C ASP A 25 8.03 1.96 -1.84
N CYS A 26 8.19 0.66 -2.11
CA CYS A 26 7.36 -0.08 -3.06
C CYS A 26 5.86 0.02 -2.74
N TYR A 27 5.49 -0.19 -1.48
CA TYR A 27 4.09 -0.03 -1.06
C TYR A 27 3.59 1.40 -1.21
N ALA A 28 4.39 2.41 -0.84
CA ALA A 28 4.06 3.82 -1.05
C ALA A 28 3.73 4.11 -2.53
N ARG A 29 4.55 3.60 -3.46
CA ARG A 29 4.31 3.74 -4.90
C ARG A 29 2.98 3.12 -5.35
N PHE A 30 2.61 1.97 -4.78
CA PHE A 30 1.33 1.33 -5.06
C PHE A 30 0.14 2.05 -4.43
N VAL A 31 0.23 2.48 -3.17
CA VAL A 31 -0.80 3.30 -2.51
C VAL A 31 -1.09 4.52 -3.38
N ARG A 32 -0.05 5.30 -3.71
CA ARG A 32 -0.17 6.49 -4.53
C ARG A 32 -0.83 6.22 -5.89
N ALA A 33 -0.44 5.14 -6.57
CA ALA A 33 -0.99 4.78 -7.87
C ALA A 33 -2.45 4.32 -7.80
N ALA A 34 -2.85 3.64 -6.73
CA ALA A 34 -4.20 3.17 -6.47
C ALA A 34 -5.15 4.31 -6.07
N LYS A 35 -4.70 5.20 -5.17
CA LYS A 35 -5.45 6.39 -4.75
C LYS A 35 -5.74 7.32 -5.92
N ARG A 36 -4.75 7.55 -6.81
CA ARG A 36 -4.97 8.33 -8.06
C ARG A 36 -6.03 7.72 -9.01
N ARG A 37 -6.36 6.45 -8.85
CA ARG A 37 -7.38 5.75 -9.64
C ARG A 37 -8.71 5.61 -8.90
N GLY A 38 -8.82 6.12 -7.68
CA GLY A 38 -10.03 6.00 -6.87
C GLY A 38 -10.30 4.61 -6.28
N ALA A 39 -9.28 3.75 -6.22
CA ALA A 39 -9.39 2.47 -5.52
C ALA A 39 -9.26 2.66 -4.01
N THR A 40 -9.93 1.79 -3.24
CA THR A 40 -9.73 1.67 -1.79
C THR A 40 -8.44 0.89 -1.53
N VAL A 41 -7.63 1.34 -0.58
CA VAL A 41 -6.30 0.79 -0.30
C VAL A 41 -6.18 0.36 1.16
N LEU A 42 -5.87 -0.91 1.37
CA LEU A 42 -5.56 -1.50 2.68
C LEU A 42 -4.08 -1.86 2.72
N LEU A 43 -3.37 -1.40 3.75
CA LEU A 43 -1.94 -1.66 3.93
C LEU A 43 -1.68 -2.33 5.30
N ASP A 44 -1.18 -3.56 5.27
CA ASP A 44 -0.73 -4.30 6.45
C ASP A 44 0.75 -4.66 6.31
N ALA A 45 1.60 -3.76 6.81
CA ALA A 45 3.05 -3.92 6.78
C ALA A 45 3.63 -3.57 8.15
N ALA A 46 4.96 -3.64 8.27
CA ALA A 46 5.67 -3.22 9.46
C ALA A 46 6.92 -2.39 9.09
N GLY A 47 7.47 -1.69 10.07
CA GLY A 47 8.70 -0.91 9.91
C GLY A 47 8.59 0.18 8.84
N GLU A 48 9.69 0.44 8.16
CA GLU A 48 9.81 1.55 7.21
C GLU A 48 8.86 1.46 5.99
N PRO A 49 8.59 0.28 5.39
CA PRO A 49 7.56 0.17 4.35
C PRO A 49 6.16 0.62 4.79
N LEU A 50 5.80 0.37 6.06
CA LEU A 50 4.54 0.87 6.62
C LEU A 50 4.58 2.39 6.75
N SER A 51 5.64 2.95 7.32
CA SER A 51 5.80 4.40 7.50
C SER A 51 5.71 5.17 6.18
N LEU A 52 6.44 4.70 5.15
CA LEU A 52 6.41 5.29 3.81
C LEU A 52 5.04 5.11 3.15
N GLY A 53 4.40 3.95 3.35
CA GLY A 53 3.06 3.71 2.84
C GLY A 53 1.99 4.61 3.48
N VAL A 54 2.06 4.84 4.79
CA VAL A 54 1.16 5.73 5.54
C VAL A 54 1.22 7.17 5.04
N ALA A 55 2.41 7.64 4.67
CA ALA A 55 2.58 8.99 4.11
C ALA A 55 1.75 9.20 2.82
N GLU A 56 1.46 8.14 2.08
CA GLU A 56 0.63 8.15 0.86
C GLU A 56 -0.88 7.96 1.13
N ARG A 57 -1.30 7.91 2.40
CA ARG A 57 -2.71 7.92 2.86
C ARG A 57 -3.56 6.75 2.34
N PRO A 58 -3.22 5.48 2.69
CA PRO A 58 -4.13 4.36 2.49
C PRO A 58 -5.42 4.56 3.30
N ASP A 59 -6.48 3.85 2.94
CA ASP A 59 -7.79 3.96 3.59
C ASP A 59 -7.84 3.21 4.92
N LEU A 60 -7.03 2.16 5.07
CA LEU A 60 -6.91 1.42 6.33
C LEU A 60 -5.48 0.90 6.50
N ILE A 61 -4.99 0.99 7.73
CA ILE A 61 -3.76 0.33 8.18
C ILE A 61 -4.04 -0.53 9.40
N LYS A 62 -3.22 -1.59 9.56
CA LYS A 62 -3.18 -2.38 10.80
C LYS A 62 -1.77 -2.31 11.40
N PRO A 63 -1.40 -1.24 12.11
CA PRO A 63 -0.13 -1.23 12.84
C PRO A 63 -0.18 -2.27 13.96
N ASN A 64 0.94 -2.96 14.20
CA ASN A 64 1.09 -3.71 15.44
C ASN A 64 1.46 -2.70 16.54
N VAL A 65 0.85 -2.83 17.72
CA VAL A 65 1.28 -2.12 18.92
C VAL A 65 2.62 -2.70 19.39
N PRO A 66 3.50 -1.91 20.03
CA PRO A 66 4.63 -2.46 20.77
C PRO A 66 4.20 -3.51 21.78
#